data_AF-A0A382V6R8-F1
#
_entry.id   AF-A0A382V6R8-F1
#
_cell.length_a   1.000
_cell.length_b   1.000
_cell.length_c   1.000
_cell.angle_alpha   90.00
_cell.angle_beta   90.00
_cell.angle_gamma   90.00
#
_symmetry.space_group_name_H-M   'P 1'
#
loop_
_entity.id
_entity.type
_entity.pdbx_description
1 polymer ?
#
loop_
_entity_poly.entity_id
_entity_poly.type
_entity_poly.pdbx_seq_one_letter_code
_entity_poly.pdbx_strand_id
1 'polypeptide(L)'
;FMISKELPFWYLNPEFYDVITLRYGHDLMRATVAMLFATCLWGASFPLALAATARPEQDPGDLVGRVYAANTVGAILGSAMFSMYMIPAFGTYQSQQRLTLLAGLAAASMFVSDRLTSSGRAELQPAEVSRESAYVSLLARAGGWVGIARLAGPAAVVLWLTFMLVGLVAPVPDGLVAYGRFVEDWDAVSAYHYVGEGMNSSVAVSDWPEDNIRSFHVGGKVVASTRRVDMRVQRMLGHLPAMFQGGPKSVLVVGFGAGVTAGSFVVHDEVERIVVCEIEPLVPQAA
;
A
#
# COMPACT_ATOMS: atom_id res chain seq x y z
N PHE A 1 12.16 -7.59 -13.77
CA PHE A 1 11.60 -6.32 -14.29
C PHE A 1 10.39 -5.99 -13.43
N MET A 2 10.58 -5.20 -12.38
CA MET A 2 9.46 -4.77 -11.55
C MET A 2 8.97 -3.45 -12.07
N ILE A 3 7.72 -3.41 -12.50
CA ILE A 3 7.04 -2.23 -13.01
C ILE A 3 7.16 -1.05 -12.02
N SER A 4 7.21 -1.28 -10.70
CA SER A 4 7.44 -0.26 -9.67
C SER A 4 8.85 0.38 -9.68
N LYS A 5 9.84 -0.29 -10.26
CA LYS A 5 11.21 0.24 -10.44
C LYS A 5 11.39 0.99 -11.75
N GLU A 6 10.45 0.86 -12.69
CA GLU A 6 10.55 1.38 -14.05
C GLU A 6 9.51 2.48 -14.30
N LEU A 7 8.29 2.32 -13.76
CA LEU A 7 7.20 3.29 -13.90
C LEU A 7 7.52 4.69 -13.39
N PRO A 8 8.20 4.87 -12.23
CA PRO A 8 8.54 6.20 -11.73
C PRO A 8 9.55 6.92 -12.65
N PHE A 9 10.27 6.17 -13.49
CA PHE A 9 11.37 6.64 -14.34
C PHE A 9 11.07 6.41 -15.83
N TRP A 10 9.78 6.27 -16.19
CA TRP A 10 9.41 6.14 -17.59
C TRP A 10 9.60 7.49 -18.28
N TYR A 11 10.81 7.63 -18.84
CA TYR A 11 11.55 8.76 -19.42
C TYR A 11 10.80 9.71 -20.38
N LEU A 12 9.56 9.42 -20.73
CA LEU A 12 8.78 10.26 -21.63
C LEU A 12 7.97 11.24 -20.79
N ASN A 13 8.60 12.36 -20.43
CA ASN A 13 7.92 13.49 -19.82
C ASN A 13 6.82 13.94 -20.80
N PRO A 14 5.53 13.87 -20.39
CA PRO A 14 4.43 14.24 -21.26
C PRO A 14 4.52 15.69 -21.76
N GLU A 15 5.30 16.56 -21.10
CA GLU A 15 5.65 17.92 -21.55
C GLU A 15 6.39 17.97 -22.89
N PHE A 16 7.03 16.88 -23.33
CA PHE A 16 7.61 16.79 -24.67
C PHE A 16 6.57 16.59 -25.78
N TYR A 17 5.30 16.35 -25.45
CA TYR A 17 4.21 16.30 -26.42
C TYR A 17 3.40 17.60 -26.40
N ASP A 18 3.54 18.39 -27.47
CA ASP A 18 2.71 19.58 -27.73
C ASP A 18 1.25 19.21 -28.07
N VAL A 19 1.02 17.95 -28.45
CA VAL A 19 -0.30 17.45 -28.86
C VAL A 19 -0.92 16.62 -27.75
N ILE A 20 -2.08 17.07 -27.24
CA ILE A 20 -2.78 16.43 -26.11
C ILE A 20 -3.16 14.97 -26.36
N THR A 21 -3.46 14.60 -27.61
CA THR A 21 -3.83 13.22 -27.97
C THR A 21 -2.64 12.26 -27.91
N LEU A 22 -1.44 12.73 -28.28
CA LEU A 22 -0.21 11.94 -28.12
C LEU A 22 0.11 11.73 -26.65
N ARG A 23 -0.03 12.79 -25.85
CA ARG A 23 0.12 12.73 -24.39
C ARG A 23 -0.82 11.69 -23.78
N TYR A 24 -2.12 11.77 -24.10
CA TYR A 24 -3.13 10.84 -23.60
C TYR A 24 -2.87 9.39 -24.07
N GLY A 25 -2.50 9.19 -25.34
CA GLY A 25 -2.19 7.87 -25.88
C GLY A 25 -1.00 7.22 -25.16
N HIS A 26 0.02 8.01 -24.85
CA HIS A 26 1.16 7.56 -24.06
C HIS A 26 0.75 7.19 -22.63
N ASP A 27 0.02 8.05 -21.93
CA ASP A 27 -0.46 7.77 -20.57
C ASP A 27 -1.38 6.54 -20.50
N LEU A 28 -2.24 6.35 -21.52
CA LEU A 28 -3.09 5.17 -21.63
C LEU A 28 -2.27 3.89 -21.84
N MET A 29 -1.25 3.93 -22.71
CA MET A 29 -0.32 2.81 -22.88
C MET A 29 0.38 2.49 -21.56
N ARG A 30 0.85 3.53 -20.85
CA ARG A 30 1.54 3.37 -19.58
C ARG A 30 0.66 2.66 -18.55
N ALA A 31 -0.55 3.17 -18.35
CA ALA A 31 -1.52 2.60 -17.42
C ALA A 31 -1.93 1.18 -17.82
N THR A 32 -2.11 0.92 -19.12
CA THR A 32 -2.49 -0.41 -19.62
C THR A 32 -1.40 -1.43 -19.32
N VAL A 33 -0.15 -1.17 -19.69
CA VAL A 33 0.97 -2.10 -19.44
C VAL A 33 1.17 -2.32 -17.94
N ALA A 34 1.02 -1.28 -17.12
CA ALA A 34 1.14 -1.37 -15.67
C ALA A 34 0.04 -2.22 -15.01
N MET A 35 -1.21 -2.03 -15.44
CA MET A 35 -2.37 -2.55 -14.72
C MET A 35 -2.97 -3.81 -15.34
N LEU A 36 -2.84 -4.03 -16.65
CA LEU A 36 -3.60 -5.04 -17.39
C LEU A 36 -3.46 -6.45 -16.79
N PHE A 37 -2.25 -6.87 -16.45
CA PHE A 37 -2.05 -8.21 -15.90
C PHE A 37 -2.72 -8.36 -14.52
N ALA A 38 -2.52 -7.37 -13.64
CA ALA A 38 -3.10 -7.39 -12.30
C ALA A 38 -4.63 -7.32 -12.35
N THR A 39 -5.20 -6.49 -13.24
CA THR A 39 -6.66 -6.37 -13.38
C THR A 39 -7.30 -7.60 -14.00
N CYS A 40 -6.64 -8.29 -14.93
CA CYS A 40 -7.10 -9.58 -15.45
C CYS A 40 -7.15 -10.66 -14.35
N LEU A 41 -6.09 -10.77 -13.53
CA LEU A 41 -6.07 -11.72 -12.41
C LEU A 41 -7.13 -11.38 -11.36
N TRP A 42 -7.30 -10.09 -11.05
CA TRP A 42 -8.31 -9.63 -10.10
C TRP A 42 -9.73 -9.88 -10.63
N GLY A 43 -9.98 -9.66 -11.92
CA GLY A 43 -11.26 -9.96 -12.58
C GLY A 43 -11.59 -11.45 -12.61
N ALA A 44 -10.58 -12.32 -12.71
CA ALA A 44 -10.76 -13.77 -12.67
C ALA A 44 -11.14 -14.30 -11.27
N SER A 45 -10.88 -13.54 -10.20
CA SER A 45 -11.08 -14.01 -8.82
C SER A 45 -12.52 -14.41 -8.50
N PHE A 46 -13.52 -13.66 -8.98
CA PHE A 46 -14.93 -13.93 -8.67
C PHE A 46 -15.47 -15.18 -9.38
N PRO A 47 -15.30 -15.37 -10.71
CA PRO A 47 -15.64 -16.64 -11.37
C PRO A 47 -14.93 -17.85 -10.76
N LEU A 48 -13.65 -17.71 -10.39
CA LEU A 48 -12.90 -18.78 -9.73
C LEU A 48 -13.44 -19.11 -8.33
N ALA A 49 -13.82 -18.10 -7.55
CA ALA A 49 -14.44 -18.29 -6.24
C ALA A 49 -15.79 -19.02 -6.35
N LEU A 50 -16.61 -18.67 -7.34
CA LEU A 50 -17.87 -19.38 -7.62
C LEU A 50 -17.60 -20.83 -8.03
N ALA A 51 -16.68 -21.06 -8.96
CA ALA A 51 -16.31 -22.41 -9.40
C ALA A 51 -15.77 -23.28 -8.24
N ALA A 52 -15.02 -22.68 -7.30
CA ALA A 52 -14.47 -23.38 -6.14
C ALA A 52 -15.51 -23.68 -5.04
N THR A 53 -16.62 -22.94 -5.00
CA THR A 53 -17.64 -23.07 -3.95
C THR A 53 -18.91 -23.79 -4.41
N ALA A 54 -19.12 -23.91 -5.72
CA ALA A 54 -20.27 -24.58 -6.31
C ALA A 54 -20.36 -26.05 -5.87
N ARG A 55 -21.58 -26.48 -5.55
CA ARG A 55 -21.91 -27.87 -5.20
C ARG A 55 -23.06 -28.37 -6.08
N PRO A 56 -23.13 -29.69 -6.36
CA PRO A 56 -24.31 -30.27 -7.01
C PRO A 56 -25.58 -29.91 -6.22
N GLU A 57 -26.67 -29.63 -6.94
CA GLU A 57 -28.02 -29.36 -6.39
C GLU A 57 -28.18 -28.04 -5.61
N GLN A 58 -27.18 -27.16 -5.59
CA GLN A 58 -27.28 -25.85 -4.94
C GLN A 58 -27.94 -24.82 -5.86
N ASP A 59 -28.79 -23.95 -5.30
CA ASP A 59 -29.36 -22.81 -6.02
C ASP A 59 -28.25 -21.83 -6.46
N PRO A 60 -28.08 -21.60 -7.78
CA PRO A 60 -27.08 -20.65 -8.28
C PRO A 60 -27.28 -19.23 -7.73
N GLY A 61 -28.52 -18.79 -7.49
CA GLY A 61 -28.83 -17.47 -6.96
C GLY A 61 -28.30 -17.26 -5.54
N ASP A 62 -28.57 -18.23 -4.65
CA ASP A 62 -28.07 -18.21 -3.27
C ASP A 62 -26.54 -18.28 -3.21
N LEU A 63 -25.92 -19.13 -4.03
CA LEU A 63 -24.45 -19.25 -4.11
C LEU A 63 -23.81 -17.91 -4.50
N VAL A 64 -24.27 -17.31 -5.60
CA VAL A 64 -23.76 -16.03 -6.09
C VAL A 64 -23.98 -14.93 -5.06
N GLY A 65 -25.19 -14.87 -4.47
CA GLY A 65 -25.53 -13.89 -3.45
C GLY A 65 -24.63 -13.97 -2.21
N ARG A 66 -24.35 -15.18 -1.71
CA ARG A 66 -23.46 -15.39 -0.55
C ARG A 66 -22.01 -15.00 -0.84
N VAL A 67 -21.47 -15.40 -1.99
CA VAL A 67 -20.08 -15.06 -2.38
C VAL A 67 -19.96 -13.55 -2.57
N TYR A 68 -20.96 -12.91 -3.19
CA TYR A 68 -20.99 -11.46 -3.35
C TYR A 68 -21.06 -10.73 -2.01
N ALA A 69 -21.95 -11.14 -1.10
CA ALA A 69 -22.05 -10.55 0.23
C ALA A 69 -20.74 -10.65 1.03
N ALA A 70 -20.07 -11.82 0.97
CA ALA A 70 -18.77 -12.01 1.61
C ALA A 70 -17.69 -11.09 1.02
N ASN A 71 -17.66 -10.96 -0.32
CA ASN A 71 -16.74 -10.05 -1.01
C ASN A 71 -16.98 -8.58 -0.62
N THR A 72 -18.25 -8.15 -0.54
CA THR A 72 -18.59 -6.78 -0.16
C THR A 72 -18.17 -6.48 1.28
N VAL A 73 -18.51 -7.35 2.24
CA VAL A 73 -18.10 -7.17 3.64
C VAL A 73 -16.57 -7.16 3.77
N GLY A 74 -15.89 -8.09 3.10
CA GLY A 74 -14.43 -8.16 3.06
C GLY A 74 -13.80 -6.91 2.45
N ALA A 75 -14.37 -6.37 1.37
CA ALA A 75 -13.90 -5.15 0.72
C ALA A 75 -14.07 -3.91 1.61
N ILE A 76 -15.20 -3.79 2.32
CA ILE A 76 -15.44 -2.68 3.26
C ILE A 76 -14.45 -2.75 4.41
N LEU A 77 -14.35 -3.90 5.08
CA LEU A 77 -13.43 -4.08 6.20
C LEU A 77 -11.97 -3.94 5.77
N GLY A 78 -11.61 -4.53 4.62
CA GLY A 78 -10.27 -4.48 4.06
C GLY A 78 -9.86 -3.06 3.67
N SER A 79 -10.71 -2.32 2.96
CA SER A 79 -10.41 -0.93 2.57
C SER A 79 -10.29 0.00 3.77
N ALA A 80 -11.19 -0.10 4.75
CA ALA A 80 -11.12 0.69 5.97
C ALA A 80 -9.86 0.34 6.79
N MET A 81 -9.57 -0.94 6.98
CA MET A 81 -8.40 -1.39 7.76
C MET A 81 -7.07 -1.02 7.07
N PHE A 82 -7.00 -1.11 5.74
CA PHE A 82 -5.78 -0.74 5.03
C PHE A 82 -5.53 0.77 5.01
N SER A 83 -6.55 1.55 4.66
CA SER A 83 -6.43 3.01 4.55
C SER A 83 -6.25 3.69 5.91
N MET A 84 -6.98 3.27 6.94
CA MET A 84 -7.00 3.96 8.24
C MET A 84 -5.98 3.39 9.24
N TYR A 85 -5.44 2.18 9.01
CA TYR A 85 -4.55 1.54 9.99
C TYR A 85 -3.27 0.95 9.39
N MET A 86 -3.35 0.06 8.39
CA MET A 86 -2.12 -0.60 7.91
C MET A 86 -1.12 0.38 7.29
N ILE A 87 -1.58 1.24 6.37
CA ILE A 87 -0.68 2.18 5.69
C ILE A 87 -0.11 3.20 6.68
N PRO A 88 -0.91 3.87 7.54
CA PRO A 88 -0.35 4.81 8.53
C PRO A 88 0.60 4.17 9.55
N ALA A 89 0.38 2.91 9.93
CA ALA A 89 1.20 2.25 10.95
C ALA A 89 2.45 1.56 10.40
N PHE A 90 2.42 1.10 9.14
CA PHE A 90 3.46 0.21 8.59
C PHE A 90 4.00 0.66 7.22
N GLY A 91 3.43 1.71 6.63
CA GLY A 91 3.72 2.14 5.27
C GLY A 91 3.11 1.22 4.21
N THR A 92 3.13 1.66 2.96
CA THR A 92 2.55 0.93 1.82
C THR A 92 3.30 -0.37 1.57
N TYR A 93 4.64 -0.33 1.68
CA TYR A 93 5.50 -1.49 1.43
C TYR A 93 5.18 -2.69 2.33
N GLN A 94 5.20 -2.50 3.65
CA GLN A 94 4.93 -3.59 4.59
C GLN A 94 3.45 -4.00 4.58
N SER A 95 2.55 -3.05 4.33
CA SER A 95 1.12 -3.35 4.16
C SER A 95 0.89 -4.31 3.01
N GLN A 96 1.52 -4.08 1.85
CA GLN A 96 1.42 -4.96 0.70
C GLN A 96 2.00 -6.36 1.00
N GLN A 97 3.14 -6.45 1.67
CA GLN A 97 3.72 -7.73 2.10
C GLN A 97 2.75 -8.53 2.98
N ARG A 98 2.13 -7.87 3.96
CA ARG A 98 1.16 -8.51 4.87
C ARG A 98 -0.13 -8.92 4.16
N LEU A 99 -0.59 -8.13 3.19
CA LEU A 99 -1.73 -8.50 2.35
C LEU A 99 -1.42 -9.77 1.55
N THR A 100 -0.23 -9.85 0.95
CA THR A 100 0.22 -11.03 0.20
C THR A 100 0.32 -12.25 1.12
N LEU A 101 0.86 -12.10 2.33
CA LEU A 101 0.90 -13.17 3.33
C LEU A 101 -0.51 -13.63 3.70
N LEU A 102 -1.44 -12.71 3.99
CA LEU A 102 -2.81 -13.03 4.35
C LEU A 102 -3.53 -13.79 3.22
N ALA A 103 -3.38 -13.33 1.98
CA ALA A 103 -3.96 -13.99 0.81
C ALA A 103 -3.38 -15.39 0.61
N GLY A 104 -2.06 -15.56 0.78
CA GLY A 104 -1.40 -16.85 0.70
C GLY A 104 -1.83 -17.83 1.78
N LEU A 105 -1.96 -17.37 3.02
CA LEU A 105 -2.47 -18.15 4.15
C LEU A 105 -3.93 -18.57 3.93
N ALA A 106 -4.77 -17.66 3.45
CA ALA A 106 -6.16 -17.97 3.09
C ALA A 106 -6.22 -19.05 2.01
N ALA A 107 -5.44 -18.91 0.93
CA ALA A 107 -5.37 -19.92 -0.13
C ALA A 107 -4.86 -21.28 0.38
N ALA A 108 -3.80 -21.30 1.19
CA ALA A 108 -3.29 -22.54 1.79
C ALA A 108 -4.34 -23.23 2.68
N SER A 109 -5.11 -22.46 3.45
CA SER A 109 -6.16 -22.98 4.32
C SER A 109 -7.30 -23.67 3.56
N MET A 110 -7.61 -23.24 2.34
CA MET A 110 -8.62 -23.87 1.49
C MET A 110 -8.22 -25.29 1.10
N PHE A 111 -6.94 -25.51 0.77
CA PHE A 111 -6.42 -26.85 0.44
C PHE A 111 -6.43 -27.81 1.64
N VAL A 112 -6.22 -27.29 2.85
CA VAL A 112 -6.29 -28.09 4.08
C VAL A 112 -7.75 -28.44 4.40
N SER A 113 -8.66 -27.48 4.29
CA SER A 113 -10.08 -27.62 4.67
C SER A 113 -10.86 -28.57 3.76
N ASP A 114 -10.66 -28.49 2.44
CA ASP A 114 -11.35 -29.37 1.48
C ASP A 114 -11.01 -30.86 1.70
N ARG A 115 -9.78 -31.14 2.17
CA ARG A 115 -9.29 -32.50 2.37
C ARG A 115 -9.63 -33.11 3.73
N LEU A 116 -9.80 -32.29 4.77
CA LEU A 116 -10.41 -32.74 6.04
C LEU A 116 -11.87 -33.14 5.85
N THR A 117 -12.61 -32.35 5.06
CA THR A 117 -14.04 -32.57 4.81
C THR A 117 -14.31 -33.78 3.88
N SER A 118 -13.42 -34.04 2.90
CA SER A 118 -13.53 -35.20 2.02
C SER A 118 -13.05 -36.51 2.66
N SER A 119 -12.06 -36.47 3.58
CA SER A 119 -11.63 -37.67 4.31
C SER A 119 -12.71 -38.23 5.23
N GLY A 120 -13.56 -37.38 5.83
CA GLY A 120 -14.71 -37.81 6.65
C GLY A 120 -15.92 -38.29 5.85
N ARG A 121 -16.00 -38.00 4.54
CA ARG A 121 -17.10 -38.46 3.66
C ARG A 121 -16.85 -39.85 3.05
N ALA A 122 -15.60 -40.30 3.01
CA ALA A 122 -15.23 -41.60 2.45
C ALA A 122 -15.53 -42.79 3.39
N GLU A 123 -16.08 -42.56 4.59
CA GLU A 123 -16.28 -43.57 5.63
C GLU A 123 -17.72 -44.13 5.71
N LEU A 124 -18.65 -43.70 4.83
CA LEU A 124 -20.07 -44.08 4.89
C LEU A 124 -20.61 -44.79 3.64
N GLN A 125 -19.79 -45.59 2.96
CA GLN A 125 -20.29 -46.60 2.04
C GLN A 125 -19.89 -48.00 2.54
N PRO A 126 -20.84 -48.86 2.93
CA PRO A 126 -20.54 -50.25 3.25
C PRO A 126 -20.31 -51.00 1.94
N ALA A 127 -19.10 -50.89 1.39
CA ALA A 127 -18.67 -51.74 0.30
C ALA A 127 -18.14 -53.06 0.89
N GLU A 128 -18.66 -54.17 0.40
CA GLU A 128 -18.14 -55.53 0.61
C GLU A 128 -16.70 -55.60 0.08
N VAL A 129 -15.74 -55.21 0.91
CA VAL A 129 -14.31 -55.23 0.57
C VAL A 129 -13.68 -56.41 1.31
N SER A 130 -13.13 -57.35 0.54
CA SER A 130 -12.40 -58.49 1.08
C SER A 130 -11.29 -58.02 2.04
N ARG A 131 -11.11 -58.74 3.16
CA ARG A 131 -10.18 -58.37 4.24
C ARG A 131 -8.77 -58.04 3.74
N GLU A 132 -8.30 -58.63 2.64
CA GLU A 132 -6.99 -58.34 2.06
C GLU A 132 -6.89 -56.94 1.41
N SER A 133 -7.93 -56.48 0.70
CA SER A 133 -7.94 -55.17 0.05
C SER A 133 -8.05 -54.01 1.06
N ALA A 134 -8.68 -54.25 2.21
CA ALA A 134 -8.74 -53.30 3.33
C ALA A 134 -7.37 -53.10 3.98
N TYR A 135 -6.55 -54.15 4.14
CA TYR A 135 -5.20 -54.02 4.70
C TYR A 135 -4.23 -53.33 3.74
N VAL A 136 -4.33 -53.58 2.43
CA VAL A 136 -3.48 -52.91 1.41
C VAL A 136 -3.84 -51.43 1.28
N SER A 137 -5.12 -51.06 1.33
CA SER A 137 -5.54 -49.66 1.32
C SER A 137 -5.22 -48.93 2.64
N LEU A 138 -5.26 -49.63 3.77
CA LEU A 138 -4.83 -49.10 5.07
C LEU A 138 -3.30 -48.92 5.14
N LEU A 139 -2.50 -49.84 4.58
CA LEU A 139 -1.05 -49.73 4.48
C LEU A 139 -0.60 -48.71 3.42
N ALA A 140 -1.35 -48.52 2.33
CA ALA A 140 -1.13 -47.44 1.37
C ALA A 140 -1.49 -46.06 1.95
N ARG A 141 -2.44 -46.01 2.90
CA ARG A 141 -2.77 -44.82 3.70
C ARG A 141 -1.81 -44.61 4.89
N ALA A 142 -1.25 -45.68 5.45
CA ALA A 142 -0.29 -45.66 6.56
C ALA A 142 1.18 -45.54 6.10
N GLY A 143 1.47 -45.64 4.80
CA GLY A 143 2.80 -45.49 4.21
C GLY A 143 3.25 -44.03 4.15
N GLY A 144 4.17 -43.67 5.05
CA GLY A 144 4.69 -42.32 5.31
C GLY A 144 5.30 -41.56 4.13
N TRP A 145 5.63 -40.29 4.41
CA TRP A 145 6.20 -39.25 3.53
C TRP A 145 5.46 -38.94 2.22
N VAL A 146 4.98 -39.93 1.45
CA VAL A 146 4.24 -39.76 0.20
C VAL A 146 2.80 -39.28 0.45
N GLY A 147 2.13 -39.82 1.48
CA GLY A 147 0.82 -39.31 1.92
C GLY A 147 0.91 -37.88 2.43
N ILE A 148 1.91 -37.59 3.27
CA ILE A 148 2.22 -36.24 3.79
C ILE A 148 2.61 -35.29 2.65
N ALA A 149 3.41 -35.72 1.66
CA ALA A 149 3.80 -34.90 0.52
C ALA A 149 2.63 -34.63 -0.45
N ARG A 150 1.67 -35.55 -0.61
CA ARG A 150 0.44 -35.33 -1.39
C ARG A 150 -0.59 -34.46 -0.66
N LEU A 151 -0.55 -34.43 0.68
CA LEU A 151 -1.42 -33.64 1.55
C LEU A 151 -0.90 -32.21 1.78
N ALA A 152 0.38 -32.07 2.13
CA ALA A 152 1.05 -30.80 2.37
C ALA A 152 1.60 -30.17 1.09
N GLY A 153 1.77 -30.92 0.00
CA GLY A 153 2.41 -30.45 -1.24
C GLY A 153 1.78 -29.18 -1.82
N PRO A 154 0.47 -29.15 -2.15
CA PRO A 154 -0.16 -27.96 -2.74
C PRO A 154 -0.15 -26.75 -1.79
N ALA A 155 -0.47 -26.97 -0.51
CA ALA A 155 -0.43 -25.91 0.50
C ALA A 155 1.00 -25.39 0.70
N ALA A 156 2.01 -26.26 0.73
CA ALA A 156 3.42 -25.88 0.81
C ALA A 156 3.90 -25.14 -0.43
N VAL A 157 3.45 -25.52 -1.63
CA VAL A 157 3.70 -24.79 -2.87
C VAL A 157 3.11 -23.38 -2.80
N VAL A 158 1.86 -23.24 -2.34
CA VAL A 158 1.22 -21.93 -2.15
C VAL A 158 1.97 -21.07 -1.15
N LEU A 159 2.35 -21.64 0.00
CA LEU A 159 3.13 -20.93 1.02
C LEU A 159 4.52 -20.53 0.51
N TRP A 160 5.19 -21.41 -0.23
CA TRP A 160 6.47 -21.11 -0.86
C TRP A 160 6.36 -19.99 -1.89
N LEU A 161 5.35 -20.05 -2.78
CA LEU A 161 5.07 -18.98 -3.74
C LEU A 161 4.75 -17.67 -3.04
N THR A 162 3.98 -17.72 -1.95
CA THR A 162 3.64 -16.53 -1.16
C THR A 162 4.88 -15.92 -0.53
N PHE A 163 5.75 -16.74 0.07
CA PHE A 163 7.01 -16.27 0.62
C PHE A 163 7.90 -15.61 -0.44
N MET A 164 8.00 -16.20 -1.64
CA MET A 164 8.70 -15.59 -2.76
C MET A 164 8.07 -14.25 -3.18
N LEU A 165 6.73 -14.19 -3.32
CA LEU A 165 6.02 -12.96 -3.71
C LEU A 165 6.19 -11.84 -2.69
N VAL A 166 6.21 -12.15 -1.40
CA VAL A 166 6.47 -11.19 -0.32
C VAL A 166 7.87 -10.58 -0.44
N GLY A 167 8.87 -11.41 -0.76
CA GLY A 167 10.24 -10.95 -1.01
C GLY A 167 10.40 -10.18 -2.33
N LEU A 168 9.46 -10.34 -3.26
CA LEU A 168 9.41 -9.59 -4.51
C LEU A 168 8.71 -8.24 -4.39
N VAL A 169 8.05 -7.92 -3.27
CA VAL A 169 7.48 -6.58 -3.09
C VAL A 169 8.64 -5.57 -3.07
N ALA A 170 8.55 -4.51 -3.89
CA ALA A 170 9.54 -3.44 -3.87
C ALA A 170 9.20 -2.42 -2.77
N PRO A 171 10.19 -1.89 -2.03
CA PRO A 171 9.97 -0.73 -1.18
C PRO A 171 9.58 0.48 -2.05
N VAL A 172 8.81 1.39 -1.44
CA VAL A 172 8.51 2.69 -2.04
C VAL A 172 9.81 3.51 -2.08
N PRO A 173 10.25 4.01 -3.24
CA PRO A 173 11.43 4.86 -3.30
C PRO A 173 11.24 6.15 -2.50
N ASP A 174 12.25 6.54 -1.72
CA ASP A 174 12.22 7.77 -0.90
C ASP A 174 11.94 9.02 -1.77
N GLY A 175 12.53 9.09 -2.96
CA GLY A 175 12.26 10.15 -3.92
C GLY A 175 10.83 10.20 -4.43
N LEU A 176 10.12 9.07 -4.48
CA LEU A 176 8.70 9.08 -4.82
C LEU A 176 7.88 9.71 -3.69
N VAL A 177 8.27 9.48 -2.43
CA VAL A 177 7.65 10.12 -1.26
C VAL A 177 7.91 11.63 -1.24
N ALA A 178 9.13 12.05 -1.61
CA ALA A 178 9.54 13.45 -1.58
C ALA A 178 9.07 14.27 -2.80
N TYR A 179 9.16 13.72 -4.00
CA TYR A 179 8.94 14.43 -5.27
C TYR A 179 7.78 13.90 -6.11
N GLY A 180 7.14 12.81 -5.67
CA GLY A 180 5.99 12.24 -6.37
C GLY A 180 6.30 11.95 -7.83
N ARG A 181 5.42 12.40 -8.73
CA ARG A 181 5.59 12.20 -10.18
C ARG A 181 6.81 12.90 -10.79
N PHE A 182 7.46 13.80 -10.05
CA PHE A 182 8.62 14.56 -10.52
C PHE A 182 9.93 14.01 -9.95
N VAL A 183 9.92 12.79 -9.39
CA VAL A 183 11.11 12.13 -8.84
C VAL A 183 12.27 12.07 -9.84
N GLU A 184 12.01 11.81 -11.11
CA GLU A 184 13.07 11.75 -12.14
C GLU A 184 13.79 13.09 -12.33
N ASP A 185 13.06 14.20 -12.25
CA ASP A 185 13.61 15.55 -12.49
C ASP A 185 14.28 16.13 -11.23
N TRP A 186 13.82 15.77 -10.03
CA TRP A 186 14.17 16.46 -8.78
C TRP A 186 14.90 15.60 -7.75
N ASP A 187 14.98 14.27 -7.91
CA ASP A 187 15.66 13.37 -6.96
C ASP A 187 17.18 13.34 -7.16
N ALA A 188 17.80 14.53 -7.10
CA ALA A 188 19.24 14.73 -7.12
C ALA A 188 19.78 15.14 -5.74
N VAL A 189 19.14 14.66 -4.68
CA VAL A 189 19.45 15.01 -3.29
C VAL A 189 20.70 14.30 -2.79
N SER A 190 21.41 14.90 -1.83
CA SER A 190 22.56 14.27 -1.18
C SER A 190 22.15 13.24 -0.12
N ALA A 191 21.03 13.50 0.58
CA ALA A 191 20.51 12.62 1.61
C ALA A 191 19.02 12.87 1.89
N TYR A 192 18.33 11.81 2.33
CA TYR A 192 17.06 11.88 3.02
C TYR A 192 17.30 11.74 4.53
N HIS A 193 16.82 12.71 5.32
CA HIS A 193 16.91 12.70 6.78
C HIS A 193 15.67 12.07 7.44
N TYR A 194 14.54 12.17 6.74
CA TYR A 194 13.28 11.62 7.19
C TYR A 194 12.45 11.24 5.97
N VAL A 195 11.77 10.09 6.04
CA VAL A 195 10.79 9.62 5.07
C VAL A 195 9.71 8.88 5.83
N GLY A 196 8.46 9.29 5.65
CA GLY A 196 7.31 8.70 6.33
C GLY A 196 6.05 8.74 5.47
N GLU A 197 5.24 7.70 5.59
CA GLU A 197 3.91 7.63 5.00
C GLU A 197 2.87 7.85 6.10
N GLY A 198 2.25 9.04 6.12
CA GLY A 198 1.24 9.41 7.09
C GLY A 198 -0.18 9.03 6.64
N MET A 199 -1.16 9.34 7.49
CA MET A 199 -2.57 9.07 7.20
C MET A 199 -3.14 10.03 6.17
N ASN A 200 -2.67 11.28 6.16
CA ASN A 200 -3.16 12.32 5.26
C ASN A 200 -2.14 12.63 4.16
N SER A 201 -0.84 12.60 4.47
CA SER A 201 0.20 12.75 3.46
C SER A 201 1.47 11.98 3.80
N SER A 202 2.24 11.69 2.76
CA SER A 202 3.65 11.34 2.93
C SER A 202 4.46 12.58 3.28
N VAL A 203 5.54 12.42 4.05
CA VAL A 203 6.42 13.49 4.51
C VAL A 203 7.86 13.07 4.29
N ALA A 204 8.70 13.97 3.79
CA ALA A 204 10.13 13.76 3.72
C ALA A 204 10.93 15.01 4.04
N VAL A 205 12.18 14.82 4.46
CA VAL A 205 13.19 15.87 4.62
C VAL A 205 14.40 15.46 3.83
N SER A 206 14.88 16.31 2.93
CA SER A 206 16.06 16.06 2.12
C SER A 206 17.01 17.24 2.09
N ASP A 207 18.29 16.97 1.85
CA ASP A 207 19.31 18.01 1.60
C ASP A 207 19.78 17.97 0.15
N TRP A 208 20.01 19.14 -0.43
CA TRP A 208 20.61 19.27 -1.76
C TRP A 208 22.14 19.38 -1.68
N PRO A 209 22.89 18.76 -2.61
CA PRO A 209 24.36 18.67 -2.52
C PRO A 209 25.09 20.02 -2.61
N GLU A 210 24.66 20.90 -3.52
CA GLU A 210 25.47 22.08 -3.89
C GLU A 210 25.36 23.24 -2.88
N ASP A 211 24.22 23.39 -2.21
CA ASP A 211 23.91 24.57 -1.40
C ASP A 211 23.51 24.26 0.06
N ASN A 212 23.57 22.99 0.50
CA ASN A 212 23.02 22.53 1.79
C ASN A 212 21.57 23.02 2.01
N ILE A 213 20.78 23.06 0.93
CA ILE A 213 19.38 23.44 1.00
C ILE A 213 18.61 22.27 1.58
N ARG A 214 18.08 22.46 2.78
CA ARG A 214 17.14 21.54 3.40
C ARG A 214 15.75 21.82 2.86
N SER A 215 15.11 20.79 2.34
CA SER A 215 13.75 20.84 1.80
C SER A 215 12.84 19.95 2.63
N PHE A 216 11.69 20.49 2.99
CA PHE A 216 10.61 19.79 3.66
C PHE A 216 9.52 19.50 2.63
N HIS A 217 9.15 18.23 2.54
CA HIS A 217 8.26 17.69 1.51
C HIS A 217 6.99 17.16 2.14
N VAL A 218 5.86 17.44 1.50
CA VAL A 218 4.53 16.95 1.90
C VAL A 218 3.81 16.51 0.63
N GLY A 219 3.44 15.23 0.57
CA GLY A 219 2.67 14.66 -0.55
C GLY A 219 3.40 14.69 -1.89
N GLY A 220 4.71 14.44 -1.91
CA GLY A 220 5.51 14.43 -3.15
C GLY A 220 5.83 15.83 -3.69
N LYS A 221 5.87 16.86 -2.84
CA LYS A 221 6.22 18.22 -3.23
C LYS A 221 6.98 18.94 -2.13
N VAL A 222 7.98 19.75 -2.51
CA VAL A 222 8.63 20.73 -1.62
C VAL A 222 7.61 21.78 -1.19
N VAL A 223 7.38 21.90 0.11
CA VAL A 223 6.46 22.90 0.69
C VAL A 223 7.18 23.97 1.54
N ALA A 224 8.40 23.68 1.98
CA ALA A 224 9.28 24.64 2.63
C ALA A 224 10.73 24.26 2.37
N SER A 225 11.63 25.25 2.39
CA SER A 225 13.05 25.00 2.34
C SER A 225 13.86 26.11 3.02
N THR A 226 15.15 25.87 3.21
CA THR A 226 16.12 26.90 3.65
C THR A 226 16.53 27.87 2.54
N ARG A 227 15.99 27.75 1.31
CA ARG A 227 16.24 28.73 0.24
C ARG A 227 15.81 30.12 0.70
N ARG A 228 16.63 31.13 0.36
CA ARG A 228 16.37 32.52 0.72
C ARG A 228 14.99 33.01 0.24
N VAL A 229 14.54 32.57 -0.94
CA VAL A 229 13.23 32.94 -1.49
C VAL A 229 12.09 32.36 -0.64
N ASP A 230 12.17 31.07 -0.31
CA ASP A 230 11.15 30.39 0.50
C ASP A 230 11.11 30.94 1.92
N MET A 231 12.27 31.16 2.55
CA MET A 231 12.36 31.75 3.89
C MET A 231 11.78 33.17 3.94
N ARG A 232 11.93 33.97 2.87
CA ARG A 232 11.30 35.29 2.78
C ARG A 232 9.79 35.16 2.82
N VAL A 233 9.20 34.31 1.99
CA VAL A 233 7.74 34.14 1.92
C VAL A 233 7.20 33.58 3.24
N GLN A 234 7.81 32.52 3.77
CA GLN A 234 7.39 31.88 5.02
C GLN A 234 7.44 32.84 6.21
N ARG A 235 8.50 33.65 6.34
CA ARG A 235 8.60 34.65 7.42
C ARG A 235 7.66 35.83 7.22
N MET A 236 7.47 36.29 5.99
CA MET A 236 6.50 37.37 5.70
C MET A 236 5.08 36.98 6.07
N LEU A 237 4.69 35.70 5.89
CA LEU A 237 3.40 35.19 6.33
C LEU A 237 3.19 35.29 7.85
N GLY A 238 4.26 35.40 8.65
CA GLY A 238 4.18 35.69 10.08
C GLY A 238 4.28 37.18 10.40
N HIS A 239 5.33 37.85 9.92
CA HIS A 239 5.60 39.25 10.30
C HIS A 239 4.58 40.25 9.75
N LEU A 240 4.14 40.10 8.49
CA LEU A 240 3.19 41.05 7.90
C LEU A 240 1.87 41.13 8.69
N PRO A 241 1.15 40.02 8.94
CA PRO A 241 -0.11 40.10 9.69
C PRO A 241 0.10 40.61 11.12
N ALA A 242 1.22 40.28 11.78
CA ALA A 242 1.51 40.80 13.12
C ALA A 242 1.69 42.32 13.14
N MET A 243 2.42 42.87 12.15
CA MET A 243 2.59 44.32 12.01
C MET A 243 1.28 45.02 11.62
N PHE A 244 0.50 44.45 10.69
CA PHE A 244 -0.77 45.04 10.27
C PHE A 244 -1.80 45.08 11.38
N GLN A 245 -1.81 44.06 12.25
CA GLN A 245 -2.76 44.03 13.37
C GLN A 245 -2.32 44.87 14.57
N GLY A 246 -1.06 45.34 14.61
CA GLY A 246 -0.58 46.25 15.64
C GLY A 246 -0.48 45.64 17.03
N GLY A 247 0.07 44.41 17.13
CA GLY A 247 0.32 43.71 18.40
C GLY A 247 -0.72 42.61 18.70
N PRO A 248 -0.80 41.54 17.89
CA PRO A 248 -1.74 40.46 18.12
C PRO A 248 -1.40 39.66 19.40
N LYS A 249 -2.37 39.48 20.29
CA LYS A 249 -2.17 38.67 21.51
C LYS A 249 -2.27 37.17 21.31
N SER A 250 -3.09 36.74 20.35
CA SER A 250 -3.33 35.33 20.04
C SER A 250 -3.29 35.11 18.55
N VAL A 251 -2.59 34.06 18.12
CA VAL A 251 -2.40 33.70 16.72
C VAL A 251 -2.86 32.26 16.50
N LEU A 252 -3.58 32.03 15.41
CA LEU A 252 -3.89 30.70 14.90
C LEU A 252 -3.13 30.49 13.58
N VAL A 253 -2.31 29.45 13.52
CA VAL A 253 -1.63 28.99 12.32
C VAL A 253 -2.26 27.66 11.89
N VAL A 254 -2.76 27.60 10.66
CA VAL A 254 -3.33 26.38 10.07
C VAL A 254 -2.30 25.78 9.12
N GLY A 255 -1.84 24.57 9.43
CA GLY A 255 -0.68 23.93 8.83
C GLY A 255 0.61 24.31 9.56
N PHE A 256 1.35 23.33 10.06
CA PHE A 256 2.65 23.57 10.68
C PHE A 256 3.73 23.78 9.61
N GLY A 257 3.70 22.98 8.54
CA GLY A 257 4.77 22.95 7.54
C GLY A 257 6.12 22.70 8.21
N ALA A 258 7.12 23.52 7.91
CA ALA A 258 8.43 23.49 8.59
C ALA A 258 8.49 24.38 9.86
N GLY A 259 7.35 24.82 10.39
CA GLY A 259 7.27 25.65 11.60
C GLY A 259 7.74 27.11 11.44
N VAL A 260 8.31 27.50 10.29
CA VAL A 260 8.90 28.84 10.09
C VAL A 260 7.89 29.97 10.28
N THR A 261 6.68 29.83 9.74
CA THR A 261 5.62 30.86 9.86
C THR A 261 5.20 31.02 11.32
N ALA A 262 4.94 29.92 12.03
CA ALA A 262 4.60 29.94 13.45
C ALA A 262 5.74 30.53 14.29
N GLY A 263 6.98 30.11 14.03
CA GLY A 263 8.17 30.62 14.70
C GLY A 263 8.42 32.12 14.47
N SER A 264 7.94 32.68 13.35
CA SER A 264 8.06 34.11 13.06
C SER A 264 7.19 34.99 13.95
N PHE A 265 6.16 34.42 14.61
CA PHE A 265 5.36 35.14 15.59
C PHE A 265 6.02 35.23 16.98
N VAL A 266 7.00 34.37 17.28
CA VAL A 266 7.65 34.28 18.61
C VAL A 266 8.48 35.54 18.94
N VAL A 267 8.89 36.30 17.93
CA VAL A 267 9.68 37.53 18.13
C VAL A 267 8.84 38.80 18.32
N HIS A 268 7.50 38.68 18.33
CA HIS A 268 6.61 39.81 18.63
C HIS A 268 6.19 39.70 20.09
N ASP A 269 6.67 40.62 20.92
CA ASP A 269 6.50 40.59 22.38
C ASP A 269 5.02 40.62 22.82
N GLU A 270 4.13 41.14 21.97
CA GLU A 270 2.70 41.19 22.23
C GLU A 270 1.99 39.84 22.10
N VAL A 271 2.61 38.85 21.44
CA VAL A 271 2.02 37.53 21.21
C VAL A 271 2.13 36.67 22.47
N GLU A 272 0.99 36.45 23.12
CA GLU A 272 0.88 35.64 24.35
C GLU A 272 0.57 34.16 24.04
N ARG A 273 -0.04 33.87 22.88
CA ARG A 273 -0.47 32.50 22.51
C ARG A 273 -0.39 32.24 21.01
N ILE A 274 0.26 31.13 20.64
CA ILE A 274 0.27 30.61 19.26
C ILE A 274 -0.38 29.22 19.27
N VAL A 275 -1.47 29.06 18.52
CA VAL A 275 -2.11 27.77 18.27
C VAL A 275 -1.73 27.32 16.88
N VAL A 276 -1.21 26.10 16.76
CA VAL A 276 -0.96 25.45 15.47
C VAL A 276 -1.96 24.31 15.31
N CYS A 277 -2.67 24.30 14.19
CA CYS A 277 -3.51 23.18 13.77
C CYS A 277 -2.84 22.46 12.61
N GLU A 278 -2.30 21.27 12.85
CA GLU A 278 -1.71 20.40 11.83
C GLU A 278 -2.49 19.09 11.78
N ILE A 279 -2.87 18.67 10.56
CA ILE A 279 -3.70 17.48 10.35
C ILE A 279 -2.85 16.21 10.27
N GLU A 280 -1.61 16.32 9.79
CA GLU A 280 -0.71 15.19 9.63
C GLU A 280 0.26 15.09 10.82
N PRO A 281 0.10 14.09 11.72
CA PRO A 281 0.93 13.96 12.91
C PRO A 281 2.43 13.81 12.63
N LEU A 282 2.81 13.33 11.44
CA LEU A 282 4.21 13.19 11.05
C LEU A 282 4.89 14.55 10.75
N VAL A 283 4.14 15.55 10.30
CA VAL A 283 4.70 16.87 9.92
C VAL A 283 5.48 17.53 11.07
N PRO A 284 4.94 17.73 12.28
CA PRO A 284 5.68 18.38 13.36
C PRO A 284 6.80 17.51 13.96
N GLN A 285 6.80 16.20 13.71
CA GLN A 285 7.87 15.30 14.15
C GLN A 285 9.08 15.33 13.22
N ALA A 286 8.82 15.55 11.92
CA ALA A 286 9.84 15.55 10.88
C ALA A 286 10.47 16.93 10.65
N ALA A 287 9.72 18.00 10.91
CA ALA A 287 10.09 19.39 10.63
C ALA A 287 11.17 19.98 11.55
#